data_AF-A0A536EB55-F1
#
_entry.id   AF-A0A536EB55-F1
#
_cell.length_a   1.000
_cell.length_b   1.000
_cell.length_c   1.000
_cell.angle_alpha   90.00
_cell.angle_beta   90.00
_cell.angle_gamma   90.00
#
_symmetry.space_group_name_H-M   'P 1'
#
loop_
_entity.id
_entity.type
_entity.pdbx_description
1 polymer ?
#
loop_
_entity_poly.entity_id
_entity_poly.type
_entity_poly.pdbx_seq_one_letter_code
_entity_poly.pdbx_strand_id
1 'polypeptide(L)'
;GKLLGDGVLAVFTSARQAIEVALACATSGDEAGLPLHVGLHAGDVIREDNNVYGGAVNIASRISGLSAPGEVLVSETVRSLARTSAGVRFEDRGEQALKGVGEPVRVWAVREGE
;
A
#
# COMPACT_ATOMS: atom_id res chain seq x y z
N GLY A 1 -11.15 8.15 4.18
CA GLY A 1 -11.10 6.73 3.79
C GLY A 1 -12.50 6.14 3.89
N LYS A 2 -12.67 4.86 3.59
CA LYS A 2 -13.94 4.14 3.80
C LYS A 2 -13.69 2.70 4.22
N LEU A 3 -14.68 2.09 4.89
CA LEU A 3 -14.68 0.66 5.19
C LEU A 3 -15.11 -0.15 3.95
N LEU A 4 -14.51 -1.33 3.78
CA LEU A 4 -14.68 -2.24 2.65
C LEU A 4 -15.02 -3.64 3.16
N GLY A 5 -16.13 -3.80 3.89
CA GLY A 5 -16.41 -5.06 4.57
C GLY A 5 -15.39 -5.30 5.68
N ASP A 6 -14.45 -6.21 5.44
CA ASP A 6 -13.31 -6.55 6.31
C ASP A 6 -12.06 -5.69 6.05
N GLY A 7 -12.06 -4.86 5.00
CA GLY A 7 -10.95 -3.99 4.64
C GLY A 7 -11.16 -2.52 4.99
N VAL A 8 -10.07 -1.74 4.88
CA VAL A 8 -10.10 -0.27 4.98
C VAL A 8 -9.38 0.32 3.77
N LEU A 9 -10.02 1.30 3.12
CA LEU A 9 -9.36 2.18 2.15
C LEU A 9 -8.99 3.49 2.83
N ALA A 10 -7.70 3.73 3.03
CA ALA A 10 -7.16 5.00 3.50
C ALA A 10 -6.48 5.76 2.35
N VAL A 11 -6.57 7.09 2.37
CA VAL A 11 -5.95 7.95 1.34
C VAL A 11 -5.18 9.06 2.03
N PHE A 12 -3.95 9.25 1.59
CA PHE A 12 -3.01 10.22 2.13
C PHE A 12 -2.51 11.14 1.02
N THR A 13 -2.09 12.34 1.39
CA THR A 13 -1.41 13.28 0.48
C THR A 13 0.11 13.10 0.49
N SER A 14 0.64 12.22 1.35
CA SER A 14 2.07 11.94 1.48
C SER A 14 2.34 10.43 1.46
N ALA A 15 3.23 10.00 0.56
CA ALA A 15 3.68 8.61 0.48
C ALA A 15 4.40 8.17 1.77
N ARG A 16 5.21 9.05 2.36
CA ARG A 16 5.87 8.82 3.65
C ARG A 16 4.85 8.55 4.75
N GLN A 17 3.88 9.44 4.92
CA GLN A 17 2.85 9.29 5.96
C GLN A 17 2.03 8.02 5.77
N ALA A 18 1.71 7.67 4.51
CA ALA A 18 1.00 6.44 4.21
C ALA A 18 1.80 5.20 4.65
N ILE A 19 3.12 5.17 4.41
CA ILE A 19 4.01 4.09 4.85
C ILE A 19 4.07 4.00 6.38
N GLU A 20 4.22 5.12 7.07
CA GLU A 20 4.28 5.15 8.55
C GLU A 20 3.01 4.57 9.17
N VAL A 21 1.84 5.00 8.68
CA VAL A 21 0.55 4.48 9.17
C VAL A 21 0.39 3.01 8.80
N ALA A 22 0.80 2.60 7.60
CA ALA A 22 0.74 1.21 7.16
C ALA A 22 1.55 0.27 8.07
N LEU A 23 2.77 0.66 8.42
CA LEU A 23 3.63 -0.11 9.34
C LEU A 23 3.00 -0.19 10.73
N ALA A 24 2.55 0.93 11.29
CA ALA A 24 1.90 0.95 12.60
C ALA A 24 0.64 0.06 12.63
N CYS A 25 -0.17 0.07 11.56
CA CYS A 25 -1.33 -0.80 11.43
C CYS A 25 -0.93 -2.29 11.34
N ALA A 26 0.10 -2.63 10.56
CA ALA A 26 0.58 -4.01 10.46
C ALA A 26 1.05 -4.54 11.82
N THR A 27 1.87 -3.78 12.55
CA THR A 27 2.31 -4.12 13.91
C THR A 27 1.14 -4.30 14.87
N SER A 28 0.19 -3.35 14.87
CA SER A 28 -0.98 -3.43 15.75
C SER A 28 -1.88 -4.63 15.43
N GLY A 29 -1.99 -4.97 14.14
CA GLY A 29 -2.73 -6.15 13.68
C GLY A 29 -2.09 -7.45 14.17
N ASP A 30 -0.76 -7.57 14.03
CA ASP A 30 0.00 -8.72 14.51
C ASP A 30 -0.14 -8.89 16.03
N GLU A 31 -0.01 -7.81 16.81
CA GLU A 31 -0.19 -7.81 18.27
C GLU A 31 -1.61 -8.22 18.69
N ALA A 32 -2.62 -7.86 17.89
CA ALA A 32 -4.02 -8.23 18.12
C ALA A 32 -4.37 -9.64 17.64
N GLY A 33 -3.42 -10.39 17.04
CA GLY A 33 -3.69 -11.69 16.42
C GLY A 33 -4.52 -11.61 15.14
N LEU A 34 -4.52 -10.45 14.50
CA LEU A 34 -5.24 -10.12 13.27
C LEU A 34 -4.26 -9.54 12.23
N PRO A 35 -3.32 -10.35 11.71
CA PRO A 35 -2.29 -9.87 10.80
C PRO A 35 -2.92 -9.31 9.52
N LEU A 36 -2.57 -8.07 9.18
CA LEU A 36 -3.20 -7.33 8.08
C LEU A 36 -2.49 -7.57 6.74
N HIS A 37 -3.25 -7.49 5.64
CA HIS A 37 -2.71 -7.50 4.29
C HIS A 37 -2.64 -6.06 3.75
N VAL A 38 -1.45 -5.48 3.65
CA VAL A 38 -1.30 -4.03 3.41
C VAL A 38 -0.67 -3.75 2.04
N GLY A 39 -1.33 -2.90 1.26
CA GLY A 39 -0.89 -2.52 -0.08
C GLY A 39 -1.06 -1.03 -0.36
N LEU A 40 -0.01 -0.38 -0.86
CA LEU A 40 -0.03 1.04 -1.17
C LEU A 40 0.32 1.30 -2.64
N HIS A 41 -0.42 2.24 -3.21
CA HIS A 41 -0.14 2.80 -4.52
C HIS A 41 -0.44 4.30 -4.52
N ALA A 42 0.23 5.04 -5.40
CA ALA A 42 0.03 6.46 -5.60
C ALA A 42 -0.26 6.72 -7.08
N GLY A 43 -1.30 7.51 -7.33
CA GLY A 43 -1.74 7.88 -8.67
C GLY A 43 -3.03 8.68 -8.60
N ASP A 44 -3.55 9.05 -9.76
CA ASP A 44 -4.76 9.87 -9.84
C ASP A 44 -5.99 9.10 -9.35
N VAL A 45 -6.81 9.81 -8.59
CA VAL A 45 -8.09 9.33 -8.06
C VAL A 45 -9.16 10.38 -8.25
N ILE A 46 -10.37 9.91 -8.51
CA ILE A 46 -11.58 10.75 -8.54
C ILE A 46 -12.21 10.66 -7.16
N ARG A 47 -12.54 11.81 -6.58
CA ARG A 47 -13.25 11.92 -5.32
C ARG A 47 -14.65 12.46 -5.59
N GLU A 48 -15.66 11.67 -5.25
CA GLU A 48 -17.07 12.06 -5.30
C GLU A 48 -17.68 11.79 -3.94
N ASP A 49 -18.21 12.84 -3.30
CA ASP A 49 -18.73 12.83 -1.93
C ASP A 49 -17.78 12.10 -0.95
N ASN A 50 -18.24 10.97 -0.39
CA ASN A 50 -17.49 10.14 0.56
C ASN A 50 -16.79 8.94 -0.09
N ASN A 51 -16.60 8.96 -1.42
CA ASN A 51 -16.06 7.84 -2.16
C ASN A 51 -14.83 8.22 -3.00
N VAL A 52 -13.97 7.23 -3.22
CA VAL A 52 -12.72 7.38 -3.97
C VAL A 52 -12.64 6.26 -4.97
N TYR A 53 -12.44 6.64 -6.24
CA TYR A 53 -12.39 5.73 -7.37
C TYR A 53 -11.16 6.01 -8.24
N GLY A 54 -10.83 5.06 -9.10
CA GLY A 54 -9.78 5.21 -10.10
C GLY A 54 -8.85 4.01 -10.18
N GLY A 55 -7.99 4.01 -11.20
CA GLY A 55 -6.98 2.96 -11.41
C GLY A 55 -6.08 2.79 -10.19
N ALA A 56 -5.74 3.89 -9.51
CA ALA A 56 -4.86 3.84 -8.35
C ALA A 56 -5.44 3.03 -7.17
N VAL A 57 -6.76 3.12 -6.95
CA VAL A 57 -7.46 2.33 -5.91
C VAL A 57 -7.41 0.84 -6.24
N ASN A 58 -7.63 0.50 -7.51
CA ASN A 58 -7.55 -0.89 -7.97
C ASN A 58 -6.15 -1.45 -7.81
N ILE A 59 -5.11 -0.71 -8.21
CA ILE A 59 -3.71 -1.14 -8.06
C ILE A 59 -3.37 -1.36 -6.59
N ALA A 60 -3.71 -0.42 -5.69
CA ALA A 60 -3.48 -0.58 -4.25
C ALA A 60 -4.14 -1.84 -3.69
N SER A 61 -5.40 -2.10 -4.06
CA SER A 61 -6.12 -3.31 -3.65
C SER A 61 -5.45 -4.60 -4.16
N ARG A 62 -4.95 -4.60 -5.40
CA ARG A 62 -4.23 -5.77 -5.94
C ARG A 62 -2.90 -5.98 -5.25
N ILE A 63 -2.16 -4.92 -4.93
CA ILE A 63 -0.91 -5.01 -4.17
C ILE A 63 -1.17 -5.55 -2.76
N SER A 64 -2.24 -5.09 -2.09
CA SER A 64 -2.65 -5.64 -0.78
C SER A 64 -2.91 -7.14 -0.88
N GLY A 65 -3.61 -7.60 -1.92
CA GLY A 65 -3.85 -9.04 -2.13
C GLY A 65 -2.61 -9.88 -2.45
N LEU A 66 -1.46 -9.26 -2.76
CA LEU A 66 -0.18 -9.96 -2.93
C LEU A 66 0.62 -10.06 -1.63
N SER A 67 0.30 -9.25 -0.63
CA SER A 67 1.03 -9.22 0.63
C SER A 67 0.83 -10.51 1.43
N ALA A 68 1.88 -10.96 2.11
CA ALA A 68 1.72 -11.93 3.20
C ALA A 68 0.99 -11.28 4.41
N PRO A 69 0.43 -12.07 5.34
CA PRO A 69 -0.12 -11.52 6.58
C PRO A 69 0.94 -10.71 7.35
N GLY A 70 0.60 -9.50 7.78
CA GLY A 70 1.50 -8.56 8.46
C GLY A 70 2.46 -7.81 7.52
N GLU A 71 2.41 -8.09 6.21
CA GLU A 71 3.34 -7.50 5.25
C GLU A 71 2.81 -6.21 4.63
N VAL A 72 3.68 -5.21 4.55
CA VAL A 72 3.43 -3.95 3.84
C VAL A 72 4.11 -3.98 2.48
N LEU A 73 3.31 -4.00 1.42
CA LEU A 73 3.78 -3.90 0.04
C LEU A 73 3.46 -2.53 -0.57
N VAL A 74 4.38 -1.98 -1.35
CA VAL A 74 4.22 -0.70 -2.06
C VAL A 74 4.58 -0.84 -3.53
N SER A 75 3.98 -0.04 -4.40
CA SER A 75 4.42 0.06 -5.79
C SER A 75 5.74 0.85 -5.92
N GLU A 76 6.43 0.70 -7.06
CA GLU A 76 7.57 1.54 -7.44
C GLU A 76 7.28 3.04 -7.29
N THR A 77 6.08 3.49 -7.65
CA THR A 77 5.66 4.90 -7.52
C THR A 77 5.73 5.39 -6.07
N VAL A 78 5.18 4.62 -5.13
CA VAL A 78 5.20 4.98 -3.70
C VAL A 78 6.63 4.97 -3.16
N ARG A 79 7.42 3.93 -3.50
CA ARG A 79 8.85 3.88 -3.18
C ARG A 79 9.55 5.13 -3.69
N SER A 80 9.38 5.47 -4.97
CA SER A 80 10.04 6.61 -5.61
C SER A 80 9.72 7.93 -4.89
N LEU A 81 8.49 8.13 -4.44
CA LEU A 81 8.07 9.32 -3.69
C LEU A 81 8.62 9.38 -2.26
N ALA A 82 8.90 8.23 -1.63
CA ALA A 82 9.22 8.14 -0.20
C ALA A 82 10.68 7.75 0.12
N ARG A 83 11.44 7.28 -0.87
CA ARG A 83 12.77 6.65 -0.67
C ARG A 83 13.79 7.51 0.09
N THR A 84 13.68 8.83 0.03
CA THR A 84 14.62 9.75 0.68
C THR A 84 14.12 10.27 2.03
N SER A 85 12.86 10.02 2.39
CA SER A 85 12.21 10.66 3.54
C SER A 85 11.60 9.70 4.55
N ALA A 86 11.37 8.44 4.18
CA ALA A 86 10.63 7.50 5.03
C ALA A 86 11.47 6.78 6.08
N GLY A 87 12.81 6.79 5.98
CA GLY A 87 13.66 6.09 6.96
C GLY A 87 13.43 4.57 7.01
N VAL A 88 13.01 3.97 5.90
CA VAL A 88 12.71 2.54 5.76
C VAL A 88 13.55 1.92 4.65
N ARG A 89 13.71 0.59 4.70
CA ARG A 89 14.29 -0.18 3.59
C ARG A 89 13.20 -0.72 2.69
N PHE A 90 13.52 -0.84 1.40
CA PHE A 90 12.65 -1.41 0.38
C PHE A 90 13.31 -2.66 -0.19
N GLU A 91 12.67 -3.81 0.00
CA GLU A 91 13.08 -5.08 -0.56
C GLU A 91 12.30 -5.34 -1.86
N ASP A 92 13.03 -5.55 -2.95
CA ASP A 92 12.42 -5.80 -4.25
C ASP A 92 11.67 -7.13 -4.29
N ARG A 93 10.42 -7.10 -4.77
CA ARG A 93 9.57 -8.28 -5.00
C ARG A 93 9.29 -8.51 -6.49
N GLY A 94 10.02 -7.81 -7.36
CA GLY A 94 9.93 -7.94 -8.80
C GLY A 94 8.63 -7.38 -9.37
N GLU A 95 8.43 -7.64 -10.65
CA GLU A 95 7.27 -7.19 -11.40
C GLU A 95 6.08 -8.14 -11.24
N GLN A 96 4.90 -7.56 -11.02
CA GLN A 96 3.66 -8.27 -10.76
C GLN A 96 2.62 -7.90 -11.81
N ALA A 97 2.10 -8.90 -12.52
CA ALA A 97 1.00 -8.70 -13.46
C ALA A 97 -0.31 -8.58 -12.69
N LEU A 98 -0.89 -7.38 -12.66
CA LEU A 98 -2.12 -7.11 -11.90
C LEU A 98 -3.33 -7.13 -12.83
N LYS A 99 -4.40 -7.81 -12.41
CA LYS A 99 -5.64 -7.88 -13.19
C LYS A 99 -6.18 -6.47 -13.49
N GLY A 100 -6.32 -6.17 -14.79
CA GLY A 100 -6.86 -4.89 -15.27
C GLY A 100 -5.85 -3.76 -15.35
N VAL A 101 -4.56 -4.05 -15.20
CA VAL A 101 -3.45 -3.11 -15.38
C VAL A 101 -2.66 -3.53 -16.61
N GLY A 102 -2.43 -2.61 -17.55
CA GLY A 102 -1.83 -2.92 -18.84
C GLY A 102 -0.34 -3.31 -18.74
N GLU A 103 0.38 -2.70 -17.82
CA GLU A 103 1.81 -2.95 -17.60
C GLU A 103 2.05 -3.62 -16.23
N PRO A 104 3.04 -4.52 -16.12
CA PRO A 104 3.43 -5.07 -14.83
C PRO A 104 3.84 -3.97 -13.84
N VAL A 105 3.45 -4.14 -12.59
CA VAL A 105 3.81 -3.20 -11.51
C VAL A 105 4.91 -3.82 -10.67
N ARG A 106 6.06 -3.15 -10.57
CA ARG A 106 7.10 -3.56 -9.63
C ARG A 106 6.67 -3.25 -8.19
N VAL A 107 6.80 -4.24 -7.32
CA VAL A 107 6.36 -4.18 -5.93
C VAL A 107 7.55 -4.31 -5.00
N TRP A 108 7.48 -3.63 -3.85
CA TRP A 108 8.53 -3.61 -2.84
C TRP A 108 7.93 -3.91 -1.48
N ALA A 109 8.56 -4.77 -0.70
CA ALA A 109 8.26 -4.92 0.72
C ALA A 109 8.95 -3.82 1.52
N VAL A 110 8.20 -3.20 2.43
CA VAL A 110 8.74 -2.19 3.33
C VAL A 110 9.23 -2.88 4.60
N ARG A 111 10.47 -2.58 5.00
CA ARG A 111 11.07 -3.02 6.24
C ARG A 111 11.48 -1.83 7.08
N GLU A 112 11.37 -1.94 8.39
CA GLU A 112 11.94 -0.96 9.30
C GLU A 112 13.42 -0.72 8.95
N GLY A 113 13.78 0.55 8.88
CA GLY A 113 15.18 0.96 8.74
C GLY A 113 15.96 0.59 9.99
N GLU A 114 17.27 0.43 9.84
CA GLU A 114 18.18 0.44 10.98
C GLU A 114 18.56 1.88 11.33
#